data_AF-A0A558GPD4-F1
#
_entry.id   AF-A0A558GPD4-F1
#
_cell.length_a   1.000
_cell.length_b   1.000
_cell.length_c   1.000
_cell.angle_alpha   90.00
_cell.angle_beta   90.00
_cell.angle_gamma   90.00
#
_symmetry.space_group_name_H-M   'P 1'
#
loop_
_entity.id
_entity.type
_entity.pdbx_description
1 polymer ?
#
loop_
_entity_poly.entity_id
_entity_poly.type
_entity_poly.pdbx_seq_one_letter_code
_entity_poly.pdbx_strand_id
1 'polypeptide(L)'
;MKLNLMVIAAWAVTALLVLLGWATGVTLWSYMEPVVDTVDPPASYYVAAWAGVAALALSFVASICVTLYVAKSRATCRHHPLSR
;
A
#
# COMPACT_ATOMS: atom_id res chain seq x y z
N MET A 1 -3.99 18.92 13.46
CA MET A 1 -3.44 18.85 12.08
C MET A 1 -2.49 17.67 11.86
N LYS A 2 -1.49 17.42 12.72
CA LYS A 2 -0.49 16.34 12.53
C LYS A 2 -1.07 14.93 12.27
N LEU A 3 -2.11 14.53 13.00
CA LEU A 3 -2.76 13.21 12.80
C LEU A 3 -3.46 13.06 11.44
N ASN A 4 -4.01 14.13 10.85
CA ASN A 4 -4.57 14.08 9.49
C ASN A 4 -3.48 13.86 8.46
N LEU A 5 -2.34 14.53 8.64
CA LEU A 5 -1.20 14.41 7.74
C LEU A 5 -0.67 12.97 7.70
N MET A 6 -0.64 12.27 8.85
CA MET A 6 -0.24 10.86 8.94
C MET A 6 -1.18 9.92 8.17
N VAL A 7 -2.49 10.12 8.28
CA VAL A 7 -3.47 9.32 7.54
C VAL A 7 -3.31 9.55 6.04
N ILE A 8 -3.20 10.82 5.62
CA ILE A 8 -3.01 11.16 4.20
C ILE A 8 -1.71 10.55 3.67
N ALA A 9 -0.61 10.64 4.42
CA ALA A 9 0.68 10.07 4.03
C ALA A 9 0.62 8.54 3.89
N ALA A 10 -0.03 7.83 4.84
CA ALA A 10 -0.16 6.38 4.79
C ALA A 10 -0.94 5.91 3.53
N TRP A 11 -2.05 6.57 3.24
CA TRP A 11 -2.84 6.28 2.04
C TRP A 11 -2.13 6.70 0.75
N ALA A 12 -1.40 7.82 0.74
CA ALA A 12 -0.62 8.27 -0.41
C ALA A 12 0.48 7.26 -0.76
N VAL A 13 1.22 6.76 0.24
CA VAL A 13 2.25 5.73 0.03
C VAL A 13 1.62 4.44 -0.52
N THR A 14 0.47 4.03 0.02
CA THR A 14 -0.25 2.85 -0.47
C THR A 14 -0.68 3.01 -1.93
N ALA A 15 -1.21 4.19 -2.31
CA ALA A 15 -1.58 4.50 -3.69
C ALA A 15 -0.37 4.51 -4.63
N LEU A 16 0.78 5.04 -4.19
CA LEU A 16 2.02 5.02 -4.97
C LEU A 16 2.51 3.60 -5.23
N LEU A 17 2.39 2.68 -4.26
CA LEU A 17 2.75 1.28 -4.45
C LEU A 17 1.84 0.59 -5.48
N VAL A 18 0.53 0.90 -5.50
CA VAL A 18 -0.39 0.39 -6.53
C VAL A 18 0.03 0.88 -7.92
N LEU A 19 0.30 2.18 -8.06
CA LEU A 19 0.72 2.77 -9.34
C LEU A 19 2.06 2.20 -9.81
N LEU A 20 3.01 2.01 -8.89
CA LEU A 20 4.29 1.38 -9.19
C LEU A 20 4.08 -0.05 -9.69
N GLY A 21 3.32 -0.87 -8.96
CA GLY A 21 3.02 -2.25 -9.36
C GLY A 21 2.35 -2.33 -10.73
N TRP A 22 1.39 -1.46 -11.02
CA TRP A 22 0.75 -1.36 -12.33
C TRP A 22 1.74 -1.00 -13.44
N ALA A 23 2.52 0.06 -13.24
CA ALA A 23 3.51 0.52 -14.21
C ALA A 23 4.58 -0.56 -14.49
N THR A 24 5.06 -1.23 -13.44
CA THR A 24 5.99 -2.36 -13.56
C THR A 24 5.37 -3.52 -14.32
N GLY A 25 4.10 -3.87 -14.04
CA GLY A 25 3.39 -4.94 -14.76
C GLY A 25 3.22 -4.66 -16.25
N VAL A 26 2.79 -3.44 -16.61
CA VAL A 26 2.67 -3.02 -18.02
C VAL A 26 4.03 -3.02 -18.70
N THR A 27 5.06 -2.50 -18.03
CA THR A 27 6.42 -2.46 -18.57
C THR A 27 6.95 -3.86 -18.83
N LEU A 28 6.78 -4.77 -17.87
CA LEU A 28 7.15 -6.18 -18.03
C LEU A 28 6.41 -6.81 -19.21
N TRP A 29 5.09 -6.60 -19.31
CA TRP A 29 4.31 -7.12 -20.43
C TRP A 29 4.84 -6.62 -21.78
N SER A 30 5.04 -5.30 -21.93
CA SER A 30 5.53 -4.72 -23.18
C SER A 30 6.95 -5.17 -23.58
N TYR A 31 7.84 -5.44 -22.62
CA TYR A 31 9.18 -5.94 -22.91
C TYR A 31 9.25 -7.46 -23.05
N MET A 32 8.29 -8.20 -22.50
CA MET A 32 8.24 -9.66 -22.53
C MET A 32 7.38 -10.21 -23.68
N GLU A 33 6.46 -9.43 -24.28
CA GLU A 33 5.61 -9.87 -25.41
C GLU A 33 6.37 -10.61 -26.54
N PRO A 34 7.59 -10.21 -26.98
CA PRO A 34 8.33 -10.98 -27.99
C PRO A 34 9.05 -12.24 -27.47
N VAL A 35 9.10 -12.48 -26.15
CA VAL A 35 9.87 -13.56 -25.50
C VAL A 35 8.98 -14.60 -24.79
N VAL A 36 7.77 -14.21 -24.37
CA VAL A 36 6.85 -15.04 -23.57
C VAL A 36 6.52 -16.39 -24.22
N ASP A 37 6.47 -16.44 -25.54
CA ASP A 37 6.15 -17.68 -26.26
C ASP A 37 7.36 -18.59 -26.52
N THR A 38 8.57 -18.21 -26.08
CA THR A 38 9.82 -18.91 -26.44
C THR A 38 10.61 -19.44 -25.25
N VAL A 39 10.41 -18.92 -24.04
CA VAL A 39 11.19 -19.28 -22.84
C VAL A 39 10.32 -19.26 -21.60
N ASP A 40 10.38 -20.32 -20.79
CA ASP A 40 9.69 -20.37 -19.50
C ASP A 40 10.14 -19.21 -18.58
N PRO A 41 9.20 -18.50 -17.93
CA PRO A 41 9.53 -17.41 -17.03
C PRO A 41 10.35 -17.93 -15.84
N PRO A 42 11.44 -17.24 -15.44
CA PRO A 42 12.26 -17.67 -14.32
C PRO A 42 11.43 -17.63 -13.03
N ALA A 43 11.63 -18.60 -12.13
CA ALA A 43 10.89 -18.69 -10.86
C ALA A 43 10.94 -17.41 -10.02
N SER A 44 12.02 -16.62 -10.14
CA SER A 44 12.17 -15.31 -9.50
C SER A 44 11.09 -14.31 -9.88
N TYR A 45 10.48 -14.43 -11.06
CA TYR A 45 9.37 -13.60 -11.52
C TYR A 45 8.15 -13.74 -10.60
N TYR A 46 7.72 -14.97 -10.33
CA TYR A 46 6.58 -15.25 -9.46
C TYR A 46 6.86 -14.84 -8.01
N VAL A 47 8.09 -15.09 -7.52
CA VAL A 47 8.50 -14.67 -6.18
C VAL A 47 8.43 -13.15 -6.03
N ALA A 48 8.91 -12.40 -7.02
CA ALA A 48 8.84 -10.94 -7.02
C ALA A 48 7.39 -10.43 -7.07
N ALA A 49 6.53 -11.06 -7.88
CA ALA A 49 5.12 -10.72 -7.96
C ALA A 49 4.41 -10.94 -6.61
N TRP A 50 4.59 -12.11 -5.98
CA TRP A 50 3.99 -12.41 -4.67
C TRP A 50 4.53 -11.51 -3.55
N ALA A 51 5.84 -11.22 -3.55
CA ALA A 51 6.43 -10.29 -2.60
C ALA A 51 5.84 -8.87 -2.74
N GLY A 52 5.63 -8.40 -3.98
CA GLY A 52 4.97 -7.13 -4.25
C GLY A 52 3.53 -7.08 -3.73
N VAL A 53 2.75 -8.14 -3.98
CA VAL A 53 1.38 -8.27 -3.46
C VAL A 53 1.36 -8.29 -1.93
N ALA A 54 2.27 -9.02 -1.29
CA ALA A 54 2.38 -9.07 0.16
C ALA A 54 2.73 -7.69 0.75
N ALA A 55 3.67 -6.95 0.14
CA ALA A 55 4.02 -5.60 0.56
C ALA A 55 2.84 -4.61 0.42
N LEU A 56 2.05 -4.74 -0.65
CA LEU A 56 0.83 -3.94 -0.86
C LEU A 56 -0.20 -4.22 0.23
N ALA A 57 -0.46 -5.50 0.51
CA ALA A 57 -1.40 -5.92 1.55
C ALA A 57 -0.97 -5.41 2.93
N LEU A 58 0.31 -5.51 3.26
CA LEU A 58 0.84 -5.01 4.53
C LEU A 58 0.70 -3.49 4.65
N SER A 59 0.97 -2.76 3.56
CA SER A 59 0.82 -1.30 3.49
C SER A 59 -0.64 -0.86 3.66
N PHE A 60 -1.57 -1.62 3.08
CA PHE A 60 -3.00 -1.38 3.22
C PHE A 60 -3.47 -1.61 4.67
N VAL A 61 -3.06 -2.73 5.29
CA VAL A 61 -3.37 -3.01 6.70
C VAL A 61 -2.78 -1.92 7.61
N ALA A 62 -1.53 -1.51 7.38
CA ALA A 62 -0.91 -0.42 8.14
C ALA A 62 -1.70 0.89 8.02
N SER A 63 -2.18 1.23 6.81
CA SER A 63 -3.01 2.43 6.57
C SER A 63 -4.34 2.37 7.34
N ILE A 64 -4.98 1.20 7.39
CA ILE A 64 -6.20 0.99 8.20
C ILE A 64 -5.88 1.18 9.68
N CYS A 65 -4.82 0.55 10.20
CA CYS A 65 -4.41 0.67 11.60
C CYS A 65 -4.14 2.12 12.01
N VAL A 66 -3.44 2.89 11.18
CA VAL A 66 -3.20 4.33 11.40
C VAL A 66 -4.52 5.08 11.43
N THR A 67 -5.43 4.80 10.49
CA THR A 67 -6.75 5.44 10.42
C THR A 67 -7.57 5.15 11.69
N LEU A 68 -7.61 3.90 12.15
CA LEU A 68 -8.30 3.49 13.38
C LEU A 68 -7.67 4.14 14.63
N TYR A 69 -6.34 4.19 14.70
CA TYR A 69 -5.62 4.84 15.80
C TYR A 69 -5.97 6.34 15.89
N VAL A 70 -6.01 7.03 14.75
CA VAL A 70 -6.40 8.45 14.69
C VAL A 70 -7.87 8.63 15.09
N ALA A 71 -8.77 7.77 14.60
CA ALA A 71 -10.19 7.82 14.93
C ALA A 71 -10.42 7.62 16.45
N LYS A 72 -9.76 6.63 17.05
CA LYS A 72 -9.82 6.37 18.49
C LYS A 72 -9.26 7.54 19.30
N SER A 73 -8.10 8.08 18.91
CA SER A 73 -7.49 9.23 19.59
C SER A 73 -8.40 10.47 19.61
N ARG A 74 -9.15 10.68 18.51
CA ARG A 74 -10.14 11.76 18.43
C ARG A 74 -11.35 11.54 19.34
N ALA A 75 -11.87 10.31 19.38
CA ALA A 75 -13.00 9.97 20.23
C ALA A 75 -12.67 10.18 21.72
N THR A 76 -11.48 9.73 22.17
CA THR A 76 -11.03 9.92 23.55
C THR A 76 -10.86 11.40 23.91
N CYS A 77 -10.26 12.21 23.02
CA CYS A 77 -10.08 13.65 23.27
C CYS A 77 -11.44 14.40 23.35
N ARG A 78 -12.46 13.93 22.62
CA ARG A 78 -13.81 14.51 22.62
C ARG A 78 -14.60 14.18 23.90
N HIS A 79 -14.22 13.12 24.61
CA HIS A 79 -14.85 12.67 25.86
C HIS A 79 -14.14 13.17 27.12
N HIS A 80 -13.27 14.17 27.04
CA HIS A 80 -12.85 14.91 28.22
C HIS A 80 -13.86 16.05 28.44
N PRO A 81 -14.95 15.84 29.22
CA PRO A 81 -15.75 16.97 29.67
C PRO A 81 -14.84 17.88 30.48
N LEU A 82 -15.05 19.18 30.30
CA LEU A 82 -14.59 20.24 31.16
C LEU A 82 -15.00 19.94 32.62
N SER A 83 -14.22 19.15 33.35
CA SER A 83 -14.35 19.08 34.80
C SER A 83 -13.45 20.18 35.38
N ARG A 84 -14.12 21.29 35.70
CA ARG A 84 -13.80 22.33 36.69
C ARG A 84 -12.38 22.42 37.22
#